data_AF-A0A7S3RFI0-F1
#
_entry.id   AF-A0A7S3RFI0-F1
#
_cell.length_a   1.000
_cell.length_b   1.000
_cell.length_c   1.000
_cell.angle_alpha   90.00
_cell.angle_beta   90.00
_cell.angle_gamma   90.00
#
_symmetry.space_group_name_H-M   'P 1'
#
loop_
_entity.id
_entity.type
_entity.pdbx_description
1 polymer ?
#
loop_
_entity_poly.entity_id
_entity_poly.type
_entity_poly.pdbx_seq_one_letter_code
_entity_poly.pdbx_strand_id
1 'polypeptide(L)'
;MAAALVVVTAAFARNLAKFPVCCSTTCSWSCSRLAGGVLVVVAPPSQVVAPPSQSLVHSRLRHRTNSAVMTLPSQRRPAMARRHAAVVCTDYTTAAVTFFSNVRVPATLVAATAIKEAFVLVSVPRDLAASQGWRILRRCYTLLMLFSFSEELSCVFISTGAMMLLQSGTLDTKAPSLVALLVRELEYEYVSVRHHFITGVLSLMFAQALRARQALPLPALAR
;
A
#
# COMPACT_ATOMS: atom_id res chain seq x y z
N MET A 1 -4.17 16.39 12.46
CA MET A 1 -4.07 15.84 11.08
C MET A 1 -5.42 15.49 10.46
N ALA A 2 -6.38 14.91 11.20
CA ALA A 2 -7.71 14.58 10.67
C ALA A 2 -8.43 15.74 9.94
N ALA A 3 -8.38 16.97 10.48
CA ALA A 3 -8.98 18.14 9.83
C ALA A 3 -8.33 18.48 8.47
N ALA A 4 -7.00 18.35 8.34
CA ALA A 4 -6.30 18.59 7.08
C ALA A 4 -6.63 17.49 6.05
N LEU A 5 -6.71 16.23 6.50
CA LEU A 5 -7.12 15.10 5.68
C LEU A 5 -8.55 15.29 5.13
N VAL A 6 -9.48 15.71 6.00
CA VAL A 6 -10.88 16.02 5.66
C VAL A 6 -10.96 17.20 4.70
N VAL A 7 -10.15 18.24 4.88
CA VAL A 7 -10.13 19.39 3.96
C VAL A 7 -9.58 18.98 2.59
N VAL A 8 -8.53 18.15 2.54
CA VAL A 8 -7.96 17.66 1.27
C VAL A 8 -8.93 16.71 0.56
N THR A 9 -9.54 15.75 1.28
CA THR A 9 -10.56 14.86 0.71
C THR A 9 -11.82 15.61 0.29
N ALA A 10 -12.29 16.59 1.06
CA ALA A 10 -13.44 17.41 0.69
C ALA A 10 -13.13 18.37 -0.47
N ALA A 11 -11.91 18.90 -0.55
CA ALA A 11 -11.46 19.69 -1.69
C ALA A 11 -11.28 18.82 -2.94
N PHE A 12 -10.79 17.60 -2.78
CA PHE A 12 -10.68 16.61 -3.84
C PHE A 12 -12.06 16.19 -4.34
N ALA A 13 -12.99 15.84 -3.46
CA ALA A 13 -14.37 15.51 -3.78
C ALA A 13 -15.11 16.66 -4.47
N ARG A 14 -14.93 17.91 -3.99
CA ARG A 14 -15.49 19.11 -4.64
C ARG A 14 -14.88 19.38 -6.01
N ASN A 15 -13.60 19.10 -6.21
CA ASN A 15 -12.97 19.21 -7.53
C ASN A 15 -13.42 18.09 -8.47
N LEU A 16 -13.56 16.85 -7.98
CA LEU A 16 -14.12 15.74 -8.75
C LEU A 16 -15.55 16.03 -9.21
N ALA A 17 -16.38 16.63 -8.36
CA ALA A 17 -17.74 17.03 -8.72
C ALA A 17 -17.81 18.12 -9.80
N LYS A 18 -16.73 18.89 -9.99
CA LYS A 18 -16.62 19.90 -11.06
C LYS A 18 -16.12 19.35 -12.38
N PHE A 19 -15.62 18.13 -12.41
CA PHE A 19 -15.42 17.43 -13.68
C PHE A 19 -16.77 16.82 -14.07
N PRO A 20 -17.52 17.38 -15.04
CA PRO A 20 -18.51 16.57 -15.70
C PRO A 20 -17.74 15.40 -16.30
N VAL A 21 -17.89 14.23 -15.70
CA VAL A 21 -17.54 12.99 -16.37
C VAL A 21 -18.44 12.99 -17.58
N CYS A 22 -17.93 13.43 -18.74
CA CYS A 22 -18.53 13.17 -20.03
C CYS A 22 -18.48 11.65 -20.28
N CYS A 23 -19.22 10.89 -19.48
CA CYS A 23 -19.68 9.55 -19.77
C CYS A 23 -20.91 9.71 -20.65
N SER A 24 -20.71 10.17 -21.89
CA SER A 24 -21.68 9.89 -22.94
C SER A 24 -21.44 8.44 -23.35
N THR A 25 -22.38 7.59 -22.97
CA THR A 25 -22.44 6.12 -23.08
C THR A 25 -22.55 5.58 -24.51
N THR A 26 -21.97 6.25 -25.49
CA THR A 26 -21.99 5.80 -26.90
C THR A 26 -20.63 5.98 -27.55
N CYS A 27 -19.62 5.24 -27.09
CA CYS A 27 -18.44 4.97 -27.90
C CYS A 27 -18.24 3.46 -27.95
N SER A 28 -18.80 2.88 -29.03
CA SER A 28 -18.52 1.55 -29.51
C SER A 28 -17.00 1.35 -29.61
N TRP A 29 -16.48 0.38 -28.86
CA TRP A 29 -15.08 -0.05 -28.93
C TRP A 29 -14.85 -0.77 -30.27
N SER A 30 -14.61 0.00 -31.34
CA SER A 30 -14.07 -0.55 -32.58
C SER A 30 -12.57 -0.71 -32.40
N CYS A 31 -12.16 -1.95 -32.17
CA CYS A 31 -10.79 -2.42 -32.16
C CYS A 31 -10.17 -2.17 -33.54
N SER A 32 -9.22 -1.23 -33.64
CA SER A 32 -8.39 -1.06 -34.83
C SER A 32 -6.93 -0.84 -34.45
N ARG A 33 -6.10 -1.63 -35.12
CA ARG A 33 -4.63 -1.68 -35.10
C ARG A 33 -3.98 -0.37 -35.56
N LEU A 34 -2.64 -0.38 -35.40
CA LEU A 34 -1.60 0.46 -36.01
C LEU A 34 -1.12 1.58 -35.07
N ALA A 35 0.17 1.88 -34.93
CA ALA A 35 1.42 1.28 -35.39
C ALA A 35 2.56 2.06 -34.69
N GLY A 36 3.68 1.40 -34.46
CA GLY A 36 5.02 2.02 -34.45
C GLY A 36 5.25 3.18 -33.48
N GLY A 37 5.62 2.87 -32.24
CA GLY A 37 6.25 3.83 -31.34
C GLY A 37 7.28 3.10 -30.48
N VAL A 38 8.55 3.21 -30.84
CA VAL A 38 9.67 2.64 -30.07
C VAL A 38 9.74 3.37 -28.72
N LEU A 39 9.28 2.70 -27.67
CA LEU A 39 9.42 3.15 -26.30
C LEU A 39 10.86 2.86 -25.85
N VAL A 40 11.75 3.86 -25.94
CA VAL A 40 13.08 3.78 -25.32
C VAL A 40 12.89 3.95 -23.81
N VAL A 41 12.72 2.82 -23.13
CA VAL A 41 12.79 2.75 -21.66
C VAL A 41 14.25 2.90 -21.27
N VAL A 42 14.67 4.13 -20.94
CA VAL A 42 15.97 4.35 -20.31
C VAL A 42 15.87 3.83 -18.87
N ALA A 43 16.34 2.60 -18.67
CA ALA A 43 16.52 2.01 -17.35
C ALA A 43 17.57 2.82 -16.56
N PRO A 44 17.30 3.21 -15.30
CA PRO A 44 18.33 3.77 -14.45
C PRO A 44 19.39 2.69 -14.12
N PRO A 45 20.66 3.09 -13.92
CA PRO A 45 21.73 2.15 -13.62
C PRO A 45 21.40 1.40 -12.33
N SER A 46 21.24 0.08 -12.48
CA SER A 46 21.11 -0.84 -11.36
C SER A 46 22.40 -0.79 -10.57
N GLN A 47 22.41 -0.13 -9.41
CA GLN A 47 23.46 -0.38 -8.43
C GLN A 47 23.24 -1.77 -7.86
N VAL A 48 24.10 -2.68 -8.31
CA VAL A 48 24.26 -4.04 -7.80
C VAL A 48 24.77 -3.92 -6.37
N VAL A 49 23.84 -3.82 -5.40
CA VAL A 49 24.15 -4.07 -4.00
C VAL A 49 24.20 -5.57 -3.83
N ALA A 50 25.41 -6.10 -3.63
CA ALA A 50 25.64 -7.51 -3.36
C ALA A 50 24.86 -7.97 -2.12
N PRO A 51 24.18 -9.12 -2.17
CA PRO A 51 23.49 -9.66 -1.00
C PRO A 51 24.52 -10.12 0.05
N PRO A 52 24.29 -9.85 1.35
CA PRO A 52 25.03 -10.53 2.41
C PRO A 52 24.71 -12.02 2.35
N SER A 53 25.77 -12.82 2.35
CA SER A 53 25.78 -14.27 2.45
C SER A 53 24.94 -14.77 3.62
N GLN A 54 23.68 -15.12 3.36
CA GLN A 54 22.86 -15.85 4.31
C GLN A 54 23.28 -17.32 4.30
N SER A 55 23.83 -17.72 5.44
CA SER A 55 24.16 -19.10 5.75
C SER A 55 22.94 -20.00 5.60
N LEU A 56 23.11 -21.00 4.75
CA LEU A 56 22.14 -22.04 4.43
C LEU A 56 21.97 -22.97 5.64
N VAL A 57 21.10 -22.61 6.58
CA VAL A 57 20.69 -23.52 7.66
C VAL A 57 19.62 -24.47 7.13
N HIS A 58 20.09 -25.65 6.72
CA HIS A 58 19.31 -26.83 6.38
C HIS A 58 18.35 -27.22 7.52
N SER A 59 17.09 -26.82 7.42
CA SER A 59 16.01 -27.41 8.21
C SER A 59 15.40 -28.56 7.42
N ARG A 60 15.88 -29.77 7.70
CA ARG A 60 15.33 -31.05 7.21
C ARG A 60 13.89 -31.22 7.73
N LEU A 61 12.90 -30.87 6.92
CA LEU A 61 11.51 -31.28 7.17
C LEU A 61 11.35 -32.75 6.75
N ARG A 62 11.36 -33.65 7.74
CA ARG A 62 10.93 -35.04 7.58
C ARG A 62 9.43 -35.05 7.27
N HIS A 63 9.06 -35.34 6.03
CA HIS A 63 7.73 -35.82 5.69
C HIS A 63 7.53 -37.21 6.32
N ARG A 64 6.78 -37.28 7.42
CA ARG A 64 6.24 -38.53 7.94
C ARG A 64 4.80 -38.63 7.47
N THR A 65 4.61 -39.43 6.42
CA THR A 65 3.33 -40.01 6.01
C THR A 65 2.73 -40.81 7.16
N ASN A 66 1.49 -40.52 7.54
CA ASN A 66 0.64 -41.46 8.27
C ASN A 66 -0.77 -41.43 7.65
N SER A 67 -1.00 -42.38 6.76
CA SER A 67 -2.31 -42.88 6.39
C SER A 67 -2.85 -43.69 7.57
N ALA A 68 -4.06 -43.39 8.07
CA ALA A 68 -4.89 -44.38 8.75
C ALA A 68 -6.31 -43.87 9.05
N VAL A 69 -7.26 -44.59 8.44
CA VAL A 69 -8.46 -45.15 9.07
C VAL A 69 -9.60 -44.18 9.44
N MET A 70 -10.61 -44.25 8.59
CA MET A 70 -11.97 -43.74 8.78
C MET A 70 -12.76 -44.72 9.66
N THR A 71 -12.96 -44.36 10.93
CA THR A 71 -13.93 -45.00 11.82
C THR A 71 -14.74 -43.92 12.51
N LEU A 72 -16.05 -43.89 12.23
CA LEU A 72 -17.04 -43.00 12.83
C LEU A 72 -17.64 -43.68 14.08
N PRO A 73 -17.44 -43.14 15.30
CA PRO A 73 -18.23 -43.56 16.45
C PRO A 73 -19.36 -42.55 16.74
N SER A 74 -20.57 -43.11 16.71
CA SER A 74 -21.78 -42.75 17.45
C SER A 74 -21.70 -41.52 18.38
N GLN A 75 -22.45 -40.49 17.98
CA GLN A 75 -22.66 -39.22 18.66
C GLN A 75 -23.59 -39.35 19.87
N ARG A 76 -23.04 -39.62 21.06
CA ARG A 76 -23.71 -39.33 22.34
C ARG A 76 -23.32 -37.93 22.81
N ARG A 77 -24.31 -37.03 22.95
CA ARG A 77 -24.13 -35.66 23.46
C ARG A 77 -23.68 -35.71 24.94
N PRO A 78 -22.43 -35.32 25.26
CA PRO A 78 -22.00 -35.17 26.64
C PRO A 78 -22.45 -33.80 27.19
N ALA A 79 -22.79 -33.78 28.47
CA ALA A 79 -23.06 -32.58 29.23
C ALA A 79 -21.90 -31.58 29.08
N MET A 80 -22.26 -30.30 28.91
CA MET A 80 -21.42 -29.17 28.57
C MET A 80 -20.48 -28.78 29.74
N ALA A 81 -19.51 -29.63 30.08
CA ALA A 81 -18.39 -29.23 30.90
C ALA A 81 -17.52 -28.27 30.07
N ARG A 82 -17.57 -26.98 30.41
CA ARG A 82 -16.80 -25.89 29.80
C ARG A 82 -15.31 -26.16 30.04
N ARG A 83 -14.70 -27.00 29.20
CA ARG A 83 -13.25 -27.22 29.18
C ARG A 83 -12.62 -25.90 28.73
N HIS A 84 -12.16 -25.12 29.70
CA HIS A 84 -11.22 -24.04 29.47
C HIS A 84 -9.91 -24.70 29.02
N ALA A 85 -9.82 -24.98 27.72
CA ALA A 85 -8.56 -25.35 27.11
C ALA A 85 -7.59 -24.22 27.43
N ALA A 86 -6.57 -24.52 28.23
CA ALA A 86 -5.54 -23.56 28.59
C ALA A 86 -4.97 -23.00 27.28
N VAL A 87 -5.21 -21.71 27.04
CA VAL A 87 -4.75 -21.03 25.85
C VAL A 87 -3.23 -20.93 25.97
N VAL A 88 -2.51 -21.65 25.12
CA VAL A 88 -1.04 -21.62 25.09
C VAL A 88 -0.63 -20.24 24.57
N CYS A 89 -0.09 -19.40 25.46
CA CYS A 89 0.45 -18.10 25.09
C CYS A 89 1.92 -18.26 24.68
N THR A 90 2.26 -17.80 23.47
CA THR A 90 3.63 -17.77 22.95
C THR A 90 4.11 -16.32 22.86
N ASP A 91 5.43 -16.12 22.98
CA ASP A 91 6.05 -14.82 22.76
C ASP A 91 6.08 -14.49 21.26
N TYR A 92 5.44 -13.38 20.88
CA TYR A 92 5.34 -12.92 19.49
C TYR A 92 6.18 -11.66 19.20
N THR A 93 7.11 -11.27 20.09
CA THR A 93 7.94 -10.06 19.93
C THR A 93 8.63 -10.00 18.57
N THR A 94 9.37 -11.06 18.21
CA THR A 94 10.11 -11.12 16.93
C THR A 94 9.18 -11.04 15.74
N ALA A 95 8.05 -11.74 15.78
CA ALA A 95 7.07 -11.74 14.70
C ALA A 95 6.42 -10.36 14.49
N ALA A 96 6.15 -9.63 15.59
CA ALA A 96 5.63 -8.27 15.53
C ALA A 96 6.65 -7.28 14.95
N VAL A 97 7.92 -7.38 15.35
CA VAL A 97 9.02 -6.58 14.78
C VAL A 97 9.15 -6.84 13.27
N THR A 98 9.08 -8.11 12.84
CA THR A 98 9.10 -8.49 11.43
C THR A 98 7.91 -7.90 10.66
N PHE A 99 6.70 -7.93 11.24
CA PHE A 99 5.51 -7.32 10.61
C PHE A 99 5.72 -5.84 10.30
N PHE A 100 6.15 -5.05 11.29
CA PHE A 100 6.39 -3.62 11.11
C PHE A 100 7.52 -3.34 10.11
N SER A 101 8.61 -4.11 10.16
CA SER A 101 9.69 -3.98 9.18
C SER A 101 9.23 -4.26 7.74
N ASN A 102 8.35 -5.25 7.55
CA ASN A 102 7.83 -5.62 6.23
C ASN A 102 6.90 -4.57 5.62
N VAL A 103 6.29 -3.69 6.42
CA VAL A 103 5.49 -2.56 5.91
C VAL A 103 6.36 -1.30 5.78
N ARG A 104 7.28 -1.07 6.71
CA ARG A 104 8.14 0.12 6.72
C ARG A 104 9.04 0.24 5.49
N VAL A 105 9.70 -0.85 5.08
CA VAL A 105 10.64 -0.84 3.95
C VAL A 105 9.96 -0.52 2.61
N PRO A 106 8.82 -1.14 2.22
CA PRO A 106 8.13 -0.71 1.01
C PRO A 106 7.58 0.71 1.13
N ALA A 107 7.10 1.15 2.30
CA ALA A 107 6.64 2.52 2.51
C ALA A 107 7.73 3.56 2.21
N THR A 108 8.98 3.34 2.65
CA THR A 108 10.09 4.26 2.33
C THR A 108 10.37 4.32 0.83
N LEU A 109 10.27 3.21 0.11
CA LEU A 109 10.45 3.17 -1.35
C LEU A 109 9.33 3.92 -2.08
N VAL A 110 8.08 3.77 -1.62
CA VAL A 110 6.93 4.50 -2.18
C VAL A 110 7.08 6.00 -1.90
N ALA A 111 7.45 6.40 -0.69
CA ALA A 111 7.72 7.80 -0.34
C ALA A 111 8.82 8.42 -1.23
N ALA A 112 9.96 7.72 -1.40
CA ALA A 112 11.06 8.17 -2.25
C ALA A 112 10.64 8.32 -3.72
N THR A 113 9.84 7.39 -4.22
CA THR A 113 9.28 7.46 -5.57
C THR A 113 8.31 8.63 -5.70
N ALA A 114 7.46 8.85 -4.69
CA ALA A 114 6.47 9.91 -4.71
C ALA A 114 7.12 11.31 -4.78
N ILE A 115 8.15 11.57 -3.96
CA ILE A 115 8.84 12.87 -3.98
C ILE A 115 9.63 13.10 -5.27
N LYS A 116 10.25 12.05 -5.83
CA LYS A 116 10.95 12.12 -7.12
C LYS A 116 10.00 12.52 -8.25
N GLU A 117 8.84 11.90 -8.31
CA GLU A 117 7.87 12.07 -9.39
C GLU A 117 7.02 13.35 -9.21
N ALA A 118 7.00 13.96 -8.02
CA ALA A 118 6.23 15.19 -7.74
C ALA A 118 6.63 16.37 -8.63
N PHE A 119 7.90 16.42 -9.07
CA PHE A 119 8.46 17.54 -9.85
C PHE A 119 8.55 17.27 -11.36
N VAL A 120 8.09 16.12 -11.84
CA VAL A 120 8.18 15.77 -13.27
C VAL A 120 7.35 16.70 -14.15
N LEU A 121 6.20 17.19 -13.65
CA LEU A 121 5.28 18.08 -14.37
C LEU A 121 5.65 19.58 -14.27
N VAL A 122 6.90 19.90 -13.98
CA VAL A 122 7.35 21.30 -13.85
C VAL A 122 7.36 22.02 -15.20
N SER A 123 7.80 21.34 -16.26
CA SER A 123 7.84 21.88 -17.62
C SER A 123 6.47 21.74 -18.31
N VAL A 124 5.89 22.87 -18.70
CA VAL A 124 4.61 22.91 -19.41
C VAL A 124 4.82 23.67 -20.72
N PRO A 125 4.41 23.11 -21.88
CA PRO A 125 4.40 23.84 -23.15
C PRO A 125 3.55 25.12 -23.02
N ARG A 126 4.04 26.24 -23.55
CA ARG A 126 3.39 27.56 -23.41
C ARG A 126 1.93 27.55 -23.89
N ASP A 127 1.63 26.77 -24.92
CA ASP A 127 0.30 26.69 -25.53
C ASP A 127 -0.74 26.04 -24.59
N LEU A 128 -0.31 25.07 -23.78
CA LEU A 128 -1.17 24.37 -22.81
C LEU A 128 -1.30 25.13 -21.47
N ALA A 129 -0.37 26.04 -21.18
CA ALA A 129 -0.35 26.79 -19.92
C ALA A 129 -1.57 27.71 -19.75
N ALA A 130 -2.18 28.18 -20.85
CA ALA A 130 -3.35 29.04 -20.82
C ALA A 130 -4.62 28.32 -20.31
N SER A 131 -4.75 27.01 -20.55
CA SER A 131 -5.94 26.24 -20.19
C SER A 131 -6.12 26.12 -18.67
N GLN A 132 -7.32 26.46 -18.18
CA GLN A 132 -7.67 26.29 -16.76
C GLN A 132 -7.69 24.81 -16.35
N GLY A 133 -8.17 23.93 -17.24
CA GLY A 133 -8.22 22.49 -16.97
C GLY A 133 -6.84 21.89 -16.74
N TRP A 134 -5.85 22.33 -17.52
CA TRP A 134 -4.45 21.91 -17.34
C TRP A 134 -3.87 22.34 -15.99
N ARG A 135 -4.16 23.59 -15.57
CA ARG A 135 -3.74 24.11 -14.26
C ARG A 135 -4.33 23.31 -13.10
N ILE A 136 -5.61 22.95 -13.18
CA ILE A 136 -6.27 22.12 -12.16
C ILE A 136 -5.64 20.73 -12.12
N LEU A 137 -5.48 20.08 -13.28
CA LEU A 137 -4.91 18.74 -13.38
C LEU A 137 -3.49 18.67 -12.81
N ARG A 138 -2.64 19.67 -13.11
CA ARG A 138 -1.29 19.78 -12.55
C ARG A 138 -1.31 19.94 -11.02
N ARG A 139 -2.17 20.81 -10.50
CA ARG A 139 -2.33 21.00 -9.05
C ARG A 139 -2.81 19.70 -8.37
N CYS A 140 -3.81 19.03 -8.95
CA CYS A 140 -4.30 17.75 -8.43
C CYS A 140 -3.22 16.68 -8.42
N TYR A 141 -2.44 16.54 -9.50
CA TYR A 141 -1.30 15.62 -9.55
C TYR A 141 -0.29 15.93 -8.44
N THR A 142 0.20 17.16 -8.35
CA THR A 142 1.20 17.53 -7.34
C THR A 142 0.68 17.33 -5.92
N LEU A 143 -0.60 17.65 -5.66
CA LEU A 143 -1.22 17.42 -4.35
C LEU A 143 -1.33 15.92 -4.03
N LEU A 144 -1.71 15.07 -4.98
CA LEU A 144 -1.77 13.61 -4.77
C LEU A 144 -0.37 13.01 -4.50
N MET A 145 0.65 13.49 -5.20
CA MET A 145 2.04 13.06 -4.98
C MET A 145 2.55 13.47 -3.60
N LEU A 146 2.33 14.72 -3.19
CA LEU A 146 2.71 15.20 -1.85
C LEU A 146 1.91 14.51 -0.74
N PHE A 147 0.63 14.23 -0.99
CA PHE A 147 -0.23 13.49 -0.07
C PHE A 147 0.29 12.05 0.12
N SER A 148 0.56 11.34 -0.98
CA SER A 148 1.16 10.00 -0.94
C SER A 148 2.48 10.00 -0.16
N PHE A 149 3.37 10.96 -0.42
CA PHE A 149 4.61 11.12 0.33
C PHE A 149 4.38 11.31 1.84
N SER A 150 3.43 12.17 2.22
CA SER A 150 3.14 12.42 3.63
C SER A 150 2.57 11.20 4.36
N GLU A 151 1.68 10.45 3.72
CA GLU A 151 1.06 9.24 4.28
C GLU A 151 2.12 8.14 4.47
N GLU A 152 2.97 7.90 3.49
CA GLU A 152 4.04 6.91 3.59
C GLU A 152 5.09 7.30 4.64
N LEU A 153 5.40 8.60 4.77
CA LEU A 153 6.30 9.07 5.81
C LEU A 153 5.70 8.86 7.21
N SER A 154 4.41 9.13 7.40
CA SER A 154 3.68 8.81 8.63
C SER A 154 3.69 7.32 8.96
N CYS A 155 3.48 6.45 7.96
CA CYS A 155 3.61 5.00 8.09
C CYS A 155 5.00 4.60 8.63
N VAL A 156 6.07 5.14 8.05
CA VAL A 156 7.46 4.86 8.46
C VAL A 156 7.73 5.29 9.89
N PHE A 157 7.27 6.48 10.30
CA PHE A 157 7.42 6.98 11.66
C PHE A 157 6.67 6.13 12.68
N ILE A 158 5.38 5.86 12.45
CA ILE A 158 4.56 5.07 13.37
C ILE A 158 5.11 3.64 13.49
N SER A 159 5.45 3.03 12.36
CA SER A 159 6.05 1.68 12.35
C SER A 159 7.38 1.63 13.10
N THR A 160 8.21 2.68 13.00
CA THR A 160 9.48 2.75 13.73
C THR A 160 9.24 2.93 15.23
N GLY A 161 8.28 3.77 15.62
CA GLY A 161 7.86 3.92 17.01
C GLY A 161 7.38 2.60 17.63
N ALA A 162 6.52 1.87 16.91
CA ALA A 162 6.01 0.56 17.35
C ALA A 162 7.14 -0.45 17.56
N MET A 163 8.13 -0.49 16.65
CA MET A 163 9.30 -1.36 16.80
C MET A 163 10.14 -1.00 18.03
N MET A 164 10.36 0.29 18.30
CA MET A 164 11.09 0.74 19.49
C MET A 164 10.36 0.36 20.78
N LEU A 165 9.02 0.46 20.81
CA LEU A 165 8.21 0.02 21.96
C LEU A 165 8.33 -1.49 22.19
N LEU A 166 8.25 -2.31 21.13
CA LEU A 166 8.44 -3.76 21.24
C LEU A 166 9.83 -4.15 21.74
N GLN A 167 10.87 -3.43 21.30
CA GLN A 167 12.25 -3.68 21.71
C GLN A 167 12.55 -3.20 23.15
N SER A 168 11.78 -2.25 23.68
CA SER A 168 11.95 -1.76 25.05
C SER A 168 11.63 -2.81 26.12
N GLY A 169 10.91 -3.88 25.77
CA GLY A 169 10.50 -4.93 26.71
C GLY A 169 9.43 -4.49 27.73
N THR A 170 8.80 -3.33 27.52
CA THR A 170 7.77 -2.80 28.44
C THR A 170 6.38 -3.43 28.26
N LEU A 171 6.13 -4.05 27.11
CA LEU A 171 4.83 -4.63 26.73
C LEU A 171 4.75 -6.12 27.11
N ASP A 172 3.56 -6.61 27.45
CA ASP A 172 3.33 -8.06 27.59
C ASP A 172 3.22 -8.70 26.19
N THR A 173 4.27 -9.41 25.79
CA THR A 173 4.41 -9.96 24.43
C THR A 173 3.82 -11.37 24.27
N LYS A 174 3.28 -11.94 25.35
CA LYS A 174 2.68 -13.27 25.35
C LYS A 174 1.21 -13.19 24.94
N ALA A 175 0.86 -13.83 23.82
CA ALA A 175 -0.50 -13.82 23.29
C ALA A 175 -0.85 -15.18 22.65
N PRO A 176 -2.14 -15.45 22.37
CA PRO A 176 -2.56 -16.63 21.59
C PRO A 176 -2.24 -16.53 20.10
N SER A 177 -2.04 -15.31 19.58
CA SER A 177 -1.68 -15.06 18.19
C SER A 177 -1.04 -13.68 18.06
N LEU A 178 -0.29 -13.46 16.97
CA LEU A 178 0.32 -12.16 16.66
C LEU A 178 -0.72 -11.04 16.55
N VAL A 179 -1.86 -11.28 15.88
CA VAL A 179 -2.90 -10.26 15.72
C VAL A 179 -3.52 -9.91 17.08
N ALA A 180 -3.72 -10.89 17.95
CA ALA A 180 -4.21 -10.64 19.31
C ALA A 180 -3.22 -9.78 20.12
N LEU A 181 -1.92 -10.01 19.99
CA LEU A 181 -0.89 -9.14 20.59
C LEU A 181 -1.00 -7.71 20.06
N LEU A 182 -1.03 -7.55 18.73
CA LEU A 182 -1.05 -6.24 18.08
C LEU A 182 -2.31 -5.45 18.43
N VAL A 183 -3.48 -6.10 18.48
CA VAL A 183 -4.73 -5.43 18.86
C VAL A 183 -4.77 -5.11 20.35
N ARG A 184 -4.16 -5.92 21.23
CA ARG A 184 -4.17 -5.66 22.67
C ARG A 184 -3.25 -4.51 23.08
N GLU A 185 -2.02 -4.51 22.58
CA GLU A 185 -0.97 -3.59 23.06
C GLU A 185 -0.67 -2.44 22.10
N LEU A 186 -0.93 -2.61 20.79
CA LEU A 186 -0.48 -1.72 19.72
C LEU A 186 -1.59 -1.45 18.69
N GLU A 187 -2.83 -1.32 19.17
CA GLU A 187 -4.01 -1.22 18.30
C GLU A 187 -3.88 -0.01 17.35
N TYR A 188 -3.49 1.13 17.91
CA TYR A 188 -3.33 2.37 17.18
C TYR A 188 -2.25 2.26 16.10
N GLU A 189 -1.08 1.74 16.44
CA GLU A 189 0.05 1.57 15.52
C GLU A 189 -0.31 0.58 14.41
N TYR A 190 -0.94 -0.54 14.75
CA TYR A 190 -1.35 -1.58 13.80
C TYR A 190 -2.34 -1.05 12.75
N VAL A 191 -3.40 -0.38 13.20
CA VAL A 191 -4.43 0.16 12.31
C VAL A 191 -3.89 1.34 11.50
N SER A 192 -3.15 2.25 12.12
CA SER A 192 -2.64 3.45 11.45
C SER A 192 -1.60 3.12 10.39
N VAL A 193 -0.65 2.22 10.66
CA VAL A 193 0.36 1.79 9.67
C VAL A 193 -0.31 1.20 8.42
N ARG A 194 -1.32 0.35 8.60
CA ARG A 194 -2.07 -0.22 7.47
C ARG A 194 -2.86 0.83 6.71
N HIS A 195 -3.53 1.74 7.41
CA HIS A 195 -4.32 2.80 6.81
C HIS A 195 -3.46 3.75 5.97
N HIS A 196 -2.36 4.24 6.55
CA HIS A 196 -1.43 5.15 5.88
C HIS A 196 -0.78 4.49 4.66
N PHE A 197 -0.32 3.25 4.78
CA PHE A 197 0.29 2.52 3.66
C PHE A 197 -0.70 2.31 2.50
N ILE A 198 -1.91 1.82 2.77
CA ILE A 198 -2.91 1.59 1.71
C ILE A 198 -3.32 2.92 1.06
N THR A 199 -3.55 3.96 1.87
CA THR A 199 -3.96 5.29 1.37
C THR A 199 -2.85 5.96 0.55
N GLY A 200 -1.59 5.83 0.99
CA GLY A 200 -0.40 6.32 0.29
C GLY A 200 -0.22 5.68 -1.08
N VAL A 201 -0.30 4.35 -1.15
CA VAL A 201 -0.22 3.58 -2.41
C VAL A 201 -1.38 3.92 -3.35
N LEU A 202 -2.62 4.00 -2.85
CA LEU A 202 -3.78 4.36 -3.67
C LEU A 202 -3.65 5.77 -4.26
N SER A 203 -3.20 6.74 -3.46
CA SER A 203 -2.94 8.10 -3.94
C SER A 203 -1.89 8.13 -5.05
N LEU A 204 -0.81 7.36 -4.90
CA LEU A 204 0.22 7.24 -5.94
C LEU A 204 -0.35 6.64 -7.23
N MET A 205 -1.15 5.57 -7.14
CA MET A 205 -1.79 4.97 -8.31
C MET A 205 -2.70 5.95 -9.05
N PHE A 206 -3.49 6.75 -8.33
CA PHE A 206 -4.31 7.80 -8.94
C PHE A 206 -3.46 8.86 -9.64
N ALA A 207 -2.36 9.30 -9.03
CA ALA A 207 -1.45 10.25 -9.66
C ALA A 207 -0.81 9.69 -10.94
N GLN A 208 -0.39 8.42 -10.94
CA GLN A 208 0.13 7.76 -12.15
C GLN A 208 -0.92 7.62 -13.25
N ALA A 209 -2.19 7.34 -12.89
CA ALA A 209 -3.28 7.30 -13.86
C ALA A 209 -3.52 8.68 -14.51
N LEU A 210 -3.46 9.77 -13.74
CA LEU A 210 -3.56 11.13 -14.29
C LEU A 210 -2.39 11.44 -15.25
N ARG A 211 -1.17 11.03 -14.90
CA ARG A 211 0.01 11.18 -15.76
C ARG A 211 -0.13 10.36 -17.05
N ALA A 212 -0.55 9.10 -16.96
CA ALA A 212 -0.79 8.26 -18.12
C ALA A 212 -1.82 8.87 -19.06
N ARG A 213 -2.90 9.46 -18.51
CA ARG A 213 -3.91 10.17 -19.28
C ARG A 213 -3.36 11.39 -20.03
N GLN A 214 -2.36 12.08 -19.48
CA GLN A 214 -1.69 13.20 -20.17
C GLN A 214 -0.76 12.73 -21.29
N ALA A 215 -0.17 11.54 -21.15
CA ALA A 215 0.75 10.99 -22.15
C ALA A 215 0.02 10.48 -23.41
N LEU A 216 -1.27 10.19 -23.32
CA LEU A 216 -2.07 9.74 -24.45
C LEU A 216 -2.53 10.94 -25.29
N PRO A 217 -2.01 11.11 -26.53
CA PRO A 217 -2.55 12.11 -27.44
C PRO A 217 -3.98 11.69 -27.80
N LEU A 218 -4.98 12.50 -27.43
CA LEU A 218 -6.36 12.28 -27.85
C LEU A 218 -6.52 12.85 -29.27
N PRO A 219 -6.66 12.01 -30.32
CA PRO A 219 -6.87 12.49 -31.69
C PRO A 219 -8.23 13.18 -31.89
N ALA A 220 -9.12 13.14 -30.89
CA ALA A 220 -10.49 13.63 -31.00
C ALA A 220 -10.70 15.13 -30.73
N LEU A 221 -9.68 15.86 -30.28
CA LEU A 221 -9.76 17.31 -30.00
C LEU A 221 -9.08 18.19 -31.06
N ALA A 222 -8.64 17.60 -32.18
CA ALA A 222 -8.02 18.31 -33.30
C ALA A 222 -9.02 18.75 -34.40
N ARG A 223 -10.31 18.78 -34.10
CA ARG A 223 -11.37 19.37 -34.95
C ARG A 223 -12.10 20.43 -34.14
#